data_AF-A0A2E8WAX1-F1
#
_entry.id   AF-A0A2E8WAX1-F1
#
_cell.length_a   1.000
_cell.length_b   1.000
_cell.length_c   1.000
_cell.angle_alpha   90.00
_cell.angle_beta   90.00
_cell.angle_gamma   90.00
#
_symmetry.space_group_name_H-M   'P 1'
#
loop_
_entity.id
_entity.type
_entity.pdbx_description
1 polymer ?
#
loop_
_entity_poly.entity_id
_entity_poly.type
_entity_poly.pdbx_seq_one_letter_code
_entity_poly.pdbx_strand_id
1 'polypeptide(L)'
;MRLERRGEFDTWIGYENNNAQYDCWVRGHDWSGEEVERYKLGGYETDKLTDLLSRTPRLEMPRHRSFSVLAFQPPHSPYVAPETFVEHYDPTRIDLRPNISPVERVIAESRESPAG
;
A
#
# COMPACT_ATOMS: atom_id res chain seq x y z
N MET A 1 16.38 21.24 22.17
CA MET A 1 16.58 20.22 21.12
C MET A 1 15.22 19.61 20.83
N ARG A 2 14.56 20.01 19.74
CA ARG A 2 13.30 19.39 19.31
C ARG A 2 13.71 18.02 18.78
N LEU A 3 13.39 16.94 19.48
CA LEU A 3 13.64 15.58 18.98
C LEU A 3 12.69 15.36 17.79
N GLU A 4 13.18 15.68 16.60
CA GLU A 4 12.48 15.37 15.36
C GLU A 4 12.49 13.86 15.18
N ARG A 5 11.40 13.19 15.57
CA ARG A 5 11.24 11.72 15.51
C ARG A 5 10.94 11.21 14.10
N ARG A 6 11.59 11.77 13.09
CA ARG A 6 11.38 11.46 11.67
C ARG A 6 12.63 10.97 10.95
N GLY A 7 13.68 10.58 11.69
CA GLY A 7 14.87 9.93 11.14
C GLY A 7 15.59 10.75 10.05
N GLU A 8 15.62 12.07 10.19
CA GLU A 8 16.24 13.01 9.24
C GLU A 8 15.61 13.06 7.84
N PHE A 9 14.44 12.44 7.64
CA PHE A 9 13.71 12.60 6.39
C PHE A 9 13.12 14.02 6.31
N ASP A 10 13.34 14.70 5.17
CA ASP A 10 12.74 16.01 4.89
C ASP A 10 11.22 15.92 4.86
N THR A 11 10.68 14.83 4.30
CA THR A 11 9.24 14.52 4.27
C THR A 11 8.99 13.23 5.03
N TRP A 12 8.06 13.24 5.97
CA TRP A 12 7.69 12.07 6.75
C TRP A 12 6.18 11.99 6.88
N ILE A 13 5.58 11.04 6.16
CA ILE A 13 4.14 10.78 6.18
C ILE A 13 3.92 9.38 6.76
N GLY A 14 3.21 9.30 7.89
CA GLY A 14 2.72 8.05 8.43
C GLY A 14 1.34 7.74 7.86
N TYR A 15 1.06 6.47 7.60
CA TYR A 15 -0.27 6.00 7.19
C TYR A 15 -0.86 5.06 8.24
N GLU A 16 -2.18 5.06 8.32
CA GLU A 16 -3.01 4.12 9.10
C GLU A 16 -4.10 3.61 8.16
N ASN A 17 -4.17 2.30 7.97
CA ASN A 17 -5.12 1.70 7.04
C ASN A 17 -6.20 0.86 7.74
N ASN A 18 -6.14 0.71 9.07
CA ASN A 18 -7.11 -0.07 9.85
C ASN A 18 -7.34 -1.50 9.30
N ASN A 19 -6.35 -2.09 8.62
CA ASN A 19 -6.52 -3.36 7.90
C ASN A 19 -7.61 -3.32 6.82
N ALA A 20 -7.82 -2.16 6.19
CA ALA A 20 -8.78 -1.89 5.15
C ALA A 20 -8.17 -0.95 4.10
N GLN A 21 -7.74 -1.49 2.97
CA GLN A 21 -6.90 -0.80 1.98
C GLN A 21 -7.58 0.36 1.25
N TYR A 22 -8.91 0.50 1.38
CA TYR A 22 -9.68 1.67 0.91
C TYR A 22 -10.03 2.68 2.02
N ASP A 23 -9.65 2.39 3.28
CA ASP A 23 -9.80 3.28 4.43
C ASP A 23 -8.43 3.68 4.99
N CYS A 24 -7.59 4.22 4.11
CA CYS A 24 -6.26 4.68 4.45
C CYS A 24 -6.26 6.18 4.83
N TRP A 25 -5.69 6.51 5.97
CA TRP A 25 -5.50 7.86 6.48
C TRP A 25 -4.02 8.18 6.58
N VAL A 26 -3.66 9.42 6.26
CA VAL A 26 -2.27 9.89 6.33
C VAL A 26 -2.16 11.15 7.15
N ARG A 27 -0.99 11.37 7.74
CA ARG A 27 -0.58 12.61 8.41
C ARG A 27 0.94 12.68 8.52
N GLY A 28 1.49 13.85 8.77
CA GLY A 28 2.93 13.96 8.97
C GLY A 28 3.48 15.35 8.74
N HIS A 29 4.62 15.44 8.07
CA HIS A 29 5.26 16.71 7.71
C HIS A 29 5.71 16.67 6.26
N ASP A 30 5.54 17.78 5.55
CA ASP A 30 6.03 17.93 4.20
C ASP A 30 7.51 18.36 4.16
N TRP A 31 8.06 18.50 2.96
CA TRP A 31 9.47 18.87 2.74
C TRP A 31 9.85 20.26 3.28
N SER A 32 8.87 21.16 3.49
CA SER A 32 9.09 22.48 4.08
C SER A 32 9.14 22.42 5.61
N GLY A 33 8.78 21.28 6.19
CA GLY A 33 8.72 21.04 7.63
C GLY A 33 7.36 21.38 8.25
N GLU A 34 6.39 21.82 7.45
CA GLU A 34 5.03 22.12 7.90
C GLU A 34 4.24 20.84 8.18
N GLU A 35 3.34 20.88 9.17
CA GLU A 35 2.47 19.74 9.48
C GLU A 35 1.45 19.53 8.35
N VAL A 36 1.38 18.29 7.88
CA VAL A 36 0.32 17.83 7.00
C VAL A 36 -0.82 17.36 7.89
N GLU A 37 -1.93 18.10 7.86
CA GLU A 37 -3.17 17.74 8.55
C GLU A 37 -3.59 16.31 8.19
N ARG A 38 -4.30 15.65 9.11
CA ARG A 38 -4.79 14.29 8.87
C ARG A 38 -5.88 14.30 7.81
N TYR A 39 -5.73 13.50 6.75
CA TYR A 39 -6.76 13.29 5.74
C TYR A 39 -6.84 11.84 5.28
N LYS A 40 -7.99 11.48 4.70
CA LYS A 40 -8.25 10.16 4.11
C LYS A 40 -7.83 10.13 2.65
N LEU A 41 -7.17 9.07 2.22
CA LEU A 41 -6.84 8.83 0.82
C LEU A 41 -8.09 8.46 0.02
N GLY A 42 -8.23 9.05 -1.16
CA GLY A 42 -9.40 8.84 -2.04
C GLY A 42 -9.29 7.62 -2.95
N GLY A 43 -8.71 6.51 -2.50
CA GLY A 43 -8.52 5.32 -3.34
C GLY A 43 -7.76 4.20 -2.64
N TYR A 44 -7.37 3.18 -3.42
CA TYR A 44 -6.62 2.03 -2.92
C TYR A 44 -5.24 2.45 -2.40
N GLU A 45 -4.86 1.90 -1.24
CA GLU A 45 -3.67 2.30 -0.48
C GLU A 45 -2.38 2.32 -1.31
N THR A 46 -2.06 1.22 -2.00
CA THR A 46 -0.82 1.12 -2.79
C THR A 46 -0.75 2.21 -3.85
N ASP A 47 -1.86 2.48 -4.55
CA ASP A 47 -1.91 3.49 -5.61
C ASP A 47 -1.75 4.89 -5.02
N LYS A 48 -2.50 5.21 -3.97
CA LYS A 48 -2.52 6.56 -3.40
C LYS A 48 -1.24 6.91 -2.65
N LEU A 49 -0.61 5.95 -1.96
CA LEU A 49 0.70 6.19 -1.35
C LEU A 49 1.80 6.34 -2.42
N THR A 50 1.70 5.62 -3.53
CA THR A 50 2.62 5.79 -4.68
C THR A 50 2.43 7.14 -5.37
N ASP A 51 1.18 7.60 -5.53
CA ASP A 51 0.85 8.94 -6.03
C ASP A 51 1.49 10.03 -5.15
N LEU A 52 1.41 9.89 -3.82
CA LEU A 52 2.00 10.83 -2.86
C LEU A 52 3.52 10.89 -2.99
N LEU A 53 4.18 9.73 -3.06
CA LEU A 53 5.62 9.70 -3.26
C LEU A 53 5.99 10.40 -4.57
N SER A 54 5.32 10.06 -5.68
CA SER A 54 5.62 10.56 -7.02
C SER A 54 5.50 12.08 -7.15
N ARG A 55 4.63 12.71 -6.35
CA ARG A 55 4.43 14.18 -6.32
C ARG A 55 5.41 14.92 -5.41
N THR A 56 6.36 14.21 -4.79
CA THR A 56 7.34 14.85 -3.91
C THR A 56 8.29 15.71 -4.75
N PRO A 57 8.35 17.04 -4.56
CA PRO A 57 9.03 17.96 -5.48
C PRO A 57 10.51 17.60 -5.75
N ARG A 58 11.20 17.03 -4.76
CA ARG A 58 12.61 16.63 -4.92
C ARG A 58 12.81 15.45 -5.87
N LEU A 59 11.80 14.60 -6.10
CA LEU A 59 11.86 13.54 -7.12
C LEU A 59 11.75 14.11 -8.54
N GLU A 60 11.19 15.30 -8.70
CA GLU A 60 11.06 15.96 -10.00
C GLU A 60 12.32 16.75 -10.40
N MET A 61 13.29 16.91 -9.49
CA MET A 61 14.48 17.73 -9.74
C MET A 61 15.64 16.91 -10.34
N PRO A 62 16.05 17.13 -11.60
CA PRO A 62 16.99 16.26 -12.34
C PRO A 62 18.41 16.14 -11.77
N ARG A 63 18.76 16.96 -10.78
CA ARG A 63 20.10 17.03 -10.18
C ARG A 63 20.15 16.69 -8.70
N HIS A 64 19.01 16.38 -8.08
CA HIS A 64 18.97 15.99 -6.68
C HIS A 64 19.11 14.47 -6.56
N ARG A 65 20.10 14.03 -5.78
CA ARG A 65 20.12 12.66 -5.27
C ARG A 65 19.03 12.56 -4.21
N SER A 66 18.08 11.66 -4.37
CA SER A 66 17.04 11.39 -3.39
C SER A 66 17.25 10.02 -2.76
N PHE A 67 16.81 9.91 -1.51
CA PHE A 67 16.57 8.65 -0.84
C PHE A 67 15.12 8.67 -0.36
N SER A 68 14.36 7.63 -0.70
CA SER A 68 12.94 7.56 -0.39
C SER A 68 12.57 6.13 0.00
N VAL A 69 11.64 6.02 0.94
CA VAL A 69 11.10 4.75 1.40
C VAL A 69 9.59 4.82 1.26
N LEU A 70 9.00 3.82 0.60
CA LEU A 70 7.57 3.63 0.50
C LEU A 70 7.23 2.28 1.11
N ALA A 71 6.27 2.29 2.04
CA ALA A 71 5.71 1.09 2.62
C ALA A 71 4.19 1.13 2.44
N PHE A 72 3.61 -0.03 2.15
CA PHE A 72 2.17 -0.26 2.06
C PHE A 72 1.88 -1.70 2.51
N GLN A 73 0.63 -1.99 2.83
CA GLN A 73 0.19 -3.24 3.43
C GLN A 73 0.04 -4.42 2.46
N PRO A 74 -0.53 -4.27 1.23
CA PRO A 74 -0.66 -5.40 0.31
C PRO A 74 0.69 -6.11 0.08
N PRO A 75 0.71 -7.45 0.05
CA PRO A 75 -0.42 -8.38 -0.05
C PRO A 75 -0.93 -8.92 1.30
N HIS A 76 -0.80 -8.20 2.43
CA HIS A 76 -1.32 -8.68 3.72
C HIS A 76 -2.87 -8.73 3.74
N SER A 77 -3.42 -9.66 4.52
CA SER A 77 -4.87 -9.82 4.75
C SER A 77 -5.51 -8.53 5.30
N PRO A 78 -6.74 -8.14 4.92
CA PRO A 78 -7.64 -8.85 4.01
C PRO A 78 -7.16 -8.71 2.58
N TYR A 79 -7.14 -9.82 1.83
CA TYR A 79 -6.56 -9.89 0.48
C TYR A 79 -7.44 -9.22 -0.59
N VAL A 80 -7.73 -7.95 -0.39
CA VAL A 80 -8.54 -7.12 -1.27
C VAL A 80 -7.64 -6.46 -2.29
N ALA A 81 -7.96 -6.62 -3.57
CA ALA A 81 -7.29 -5.94 -4.68
C ALA A 81 -8.30 -5.04 -5.43
N PRO A 82 -7.84 -4.03 -6.18
CA PRO A 82 -8.69 -3.34 -7.15
C PRO A 82 -9.26 -4.29 -8.20
N GLU A 83 -10.51 -4.06 -8.60
CA GLU A 83 -11.28 -4.93 -9.51
C GLU A 83 -10.53 -5.20 -10.83
N THR A 84 -9.87 -4.18 -11.37
CA THR A 84 -9.06 -4.28 -12.60
C THR A 84 -7.96 -5.34 -12.52
N PHE A 85 -7.42 -5.61 -11.33
CA PHE A 85 -6.43 -6.67 -11.15
C PHE A 85 -7.08 -8.03 -10.92
N VAL A 86 -8.25 -8.08 -10.28
CA VAL A 86 -9.00 -9.32 -10.04
C VAL A 86 -9.46 -9.94 -11.37
N GLU A 87 -9.94 -9.12 -12.30
CA GLU A 87 -10.41 -9.54 -13.63
C GLU A 87 -9.35 -10.27 -14.48
N HIS A 88 -8.07 -10.10 -14.16
CA HIS A 88 -6.97 -10.77 -14.86
C HIS A 88 -6.78 -12.23 -14.44
N TYR A 89 -7.45 -12.69 -13.38
CA TYR A 89 -7.32 -14.05 -12.87
C TYR A 89 -8.57 -14.86 -13.17
N ASP A 90 -8.39 -16.03 -13.78
CA ASP A 90 -9.42 -17.06 -13.92
C ASP A 90 -9.22 -18.10 -12.81
N PRO A 91 -10.11 -18.16 -11.80
CA PRO A 91 -10.01 -19.10 -10.68
C PRO A 91 -9.87 -20.56 -11.12
N THR A 92 -10.43 -20.93 -12.27
CA THR A 92 -10.40 -22.31 -12.77
C THR A 92 -9.03 -22.72 -13.33
N ARG A 93 -8.18 -21.73 -13.64
CA ARG A 93 -6.85 -21.90 -14.23
C ARG A 93 -5.72 -21.71 -13.21
N ILE A 94 -6.05 -21.58 -11.94
CA ILE A 94 -5.07 -21.47 -10.86
C ILE A 94 -4.58 -22.87 -10.47
N ASP A 95 -3.28 -23.09 -10.62
CA ASP A 95 -2.59 -24.26 -10.10
C ASP A 95 -2.46 -24.15 -8.58
N LEU A 96 -3.21 -25.00 -7.86
CA LEU A 96 -3.17 -25.03 -6.41
C LEU A 96 -1.88 -25.67 -5.90
N ARG A 97 -1.38 -25.15 -4.79
CA ARG A 97 -0.18 -25.70 -4.14
C ARG A 97 -0.48 -27.12 -3.62
N PRO A 98 0.51 -28.04 -3.61
CA PRO A 98 0.32 -29.41 -3.13
C PRO A 98 -0.13 -29.54 -1.67
N ASN A 99 0.01 -28.48 -0.85
CA ASN A 99 -0.37 -28.46 0.54
C ASN A 99 -1.83 -28.01 0.79
N ILE A 100 -2.61 -27.75 -0.26
CA ILE A 100 -4.04 -27.48 -0.15
C ILE A 100 -4.80 -28.79 0.08
N SER A 101 -5.71 -28.79 1.06
CA SER A 101 -6.56 -29.95 1.34
C SER A 101 -7.39 -30.32 0.11
N PRO A 102 -7.51 -31.62 -0.25
CA PRO A 102 -8.29 -32.05 -1.41
C PRO A 102 -9.81 -31.95 -1.21
N VAL A 103 -10.28 -31.38 -0.09
CA VAL A 103 -11.70 -31.12 0.17
C VAL A 103 -12.22 -30.08 -0.83
N GLU A 104 -13.28 -30.40 -1.56
CA GLU A 104 -13.83 -29.56 -2.65
C GLU A 104 -14.10 -28.11 -2.23
N ARG A 105 -14.69 -27.89 -1.05
CA ARG A 105 -14.91 -26.56 -0.50
C ARG A 105 -13.60 -25.76 -0.34
N VAL A 106 -12.54 -26.41 0.15
CA VAL A 106 -11.24 -25.77 0.38
C VAL A 106 -10.56 -25.44 -0.95
N ILE A 107 -10.68 -26.33 -1.95
CA ILE A 107 -10.20 -26.10 -3.32
C ILE A 107 -10.91 -24.88 -3.93
N ALA A 108 -12.24 -24.79 -3.82
CA ALA A 108 -13.02 -23.68 -4.34
C ALA A 108 -12.62 -22.35 -3.68
N GLU A 109 -12.56 -22.29 -2.35
CA GLU A 109 -12.14 -21.09 -1.60
C GLU A 109 -10.71 -20.66 -1.97
N SER A 110 -9.78 -21.60 -2.11
CA SER A 110 -8.38 -21.30 -2.46
C SER A 110 -8.22 -20.77 -3.90
N ARG A 111 -9.16 -21.09 -4.80
CA ARG A 111 -9.17 -20.56 -6.18
C ARG A 111 -9.78 -19.17 -6.25
N GLU A 112 -10.78 -18.89 -5.43
CA GLU A 112 -11.41 -17.57 -5.35
C GLU A 112 -10.52 -16.55 -4.63
N SER A 113 -9.74 -16.98 -3.63
CA SER A 113 -8.78 -16.14 -2.90
C SER A 113 -7.37 -16.75 -2.90
N PRO A 114 -6.62 -16.67 -4.01
CA PRO A 114 -5.31 -17.33 -4.13
C PRO A 114 -4.22 -16.72 -3.24
N ALA A 115 -4.42 -15.50 -2.73
CA ALA A 115 -3.51 -14.84 -1.79
C ALA A 115 -3.73 -15.31 -0.33
N GLY A 116 -4.89 -15.90 -0.02
CA GLY A 116 -5.18 -16.63 1.22
C GLY A 116 -6.62 -16.55 1.69
#